data_AF-A0A7C7DSV2-F1
#
_entry.id   AF-A0A7C7DSV2-F1
#
_cell.length_a   1.000
_cell.length_b   1.000
_cell.length_c   1.000
_cell.angle_alpha   90.00
_cell.angle_beta   90.00
_cell.angle_gamma   90.00
#
_symmetry.space_group_name_H-M   'P 1'
#
loop_
_entity.id
_entity.type
_entity.pdbx_description
1 polymer ?
#
loop_
_entity_poly.entity_id
_entity_poly.type
_entity_poly.pdbx_seq_one_letter_code
_entity_poly.pdbx_strand_id
1 'polypeptide(L)'
;MPAIASDQLVDLHNDLTDYDTTVAQELREFLRGNPVNRSRLIVDMELEETLRNFKAETPAEVECRRDMLRYKRRIDDVVRELLRMLDDRPTPRRTTEKSHREPV
;
A
#
# COMPACT_ATOMS: atom_id res chain seq x y z
N MET A 1 30.67 16.37 -9.35
CA MET A 1 29.92 16.46 -8.10
C MET A 1 29.48 15.06 -7.72
N PRO A 2 29.53 14.65 -6.44
CA PRO A 2 28.92 13.39 -6.03
C PRO A 2 27.40 13.50 -6.24
N ALA A 3 26.78 12.43 -6.73
CA ALA A 3 25.39 12.40 -7.19
C ALA A 3 24.40 12.28 -6.02
N ILE A 4 24.48 13.19 -5.03
CA ILE A 4 23.66 13.14 -3.80
C ILE A 4 22.15 13.14 -4.13
N ALA A 5 21.74 13.86 -5.17
CA ALA A 5 20.36 13.83 -5.66
C ALA A 5 19.95 12.45 -6.20
N SER A 6 20.89 11.72 -6.83
CA SER A 6 20.65 10.36 -7.29
C SER A 6 20.58 9.35 -6.13
N ASP A 7 21.36 9.53 -5.06
CA ASP A 7 21.28 8.68 -3.86
C ASP A 7 19.91 8.84 -3.17
N GLN A 8 19.43 10.07 -2.99
CA GLN A 8 18.09 10.34 -2.43
C GLN A 8 16.96 9.77 -3.31
N LEU A 9 17.13 9.80 -4.62
CA LEU A 9 16.15 9.24 -5.56
C LEU A 9 16.10 7.71 -5.48
N VAL A 10 17.24 7.06 -5.21
CA VAL A 10 17.30 5.61 -4.95
C VAL A 10 16.57 5.27 -3.66
N ASP A 11 16.74 6.05 -2.59
CA ASP A 11 16.02 5.83 -1.33
C ASP A 11 14.51 5.94 -1.54
N LEU A 12 14.04 6.99 -2.22
CA LEU A 12 12.62 7.15 -2.57
C LEU A 12 12.09 6.00 -3.43
N HIS A 13 12.94 5.42 -4.29
CA HIS A 13 12.58 4.27 -5.11
C HIS A 13 12.42 3.01 -4.26
N ASN A 14 13.30 2.83 -3.28
CA ASN A 14 13.21 1.71 -2.34
C ASN A 14 11.94 1.83 -1.49
N ASP A 15 11.64 3.01 -0.94
CA ASP A 15 10.42 3.26 -0.18
C ASP A 15 9.16 2.96 -1.01
N LEU A 16 9.15 3.37 -2.28
CA LEU A 16 8.05 3.08 -3.21
C LEU A 16 7.91 1.58 -3.52
N THR A 17 9.03 0.87 -3.62
CA THR A 17 9.06 -0.57 -3.87
C THR A 17 8.57 -1.35 -2.65
N ASP A 18 8.95 -0.91 -1.45
CA ASP A 18 8.49 -1.49 -0.18
C ASP A 18 7.00 -1.24 0.03
N TYR A 19 6.52 -0.04 -0.32
CA TYR A 19 5.10 0.29 -0.33
C TYR A 19 4.31 -0.65 -1.25
N ASP A 20 4.72 -0.80 -2.52
CA ASP A 20 4.10 -1.71 -3.47
C ASP A 20 4.11 -3.16 -2.98
N THR A 21 5.26 -3.62 -2.49
CA THR A 21 5.42 -4.99 -1.98
C THR A 21 4.48 -5.28 -0.82
N THR A 22 4.32 -4.32 0.09
CA THR A 22 3.40 -4.43 1.23
C THR A 22 1.96 -4.54 0.76
N VAL A 23 1.53 -3.68 -0.17
CA VAL A 23 0.18 -3.71 -0.74
C VAL A 23 -0.07 -5.01 -1.51
N ALA A 24 0.90 -5.46 -2.30
CA ALA A 24 0.81 -6.70 -3.06
C ALA A 24 0.71 -7.94 -2.17
N GLN A 25 1.36 -7.96 -1.01
CA GLN A 25 1.22 -9.03 -0.03
C GLN A 25 -0.22 -9.11 0.50
N GLU A 26 -0.76 -7.98 0.97
CA GLU A 26 -2.13 -7.93 1.50
C GLU A 26 -3.18 -8.25 0.42
N LEU A 27 -2.96 -7.83 -0.83
CA LEU A 27 -3.80 -8.20 -1.97
C LEU A 27 -3.78 -9.72 -2.22
N ARG A 28 -2.61 -10.38 -2.14
CA ARG A 28 -2.54 -11.84 -2.28
C ARG A 28 -3.30 -12.56 -1.18
N GLU A 29 -3.19 -12.09 0.06
CA GLU A 29 -3.94 -12.66 1.19
C GLU A 29 -5.45 -12.49 0.99
N PHE A 30 -5.89 -11.32 0.51
CA PHE A 30 -7.28 -11.09 0.14
C PHE A 30 -7.78 -12.09 -0.91
N LEU A 31 -7.04 -12.28 -2.00
CA LEU A 31 -7.41 -13.18 -3.10
C LEU A 31 -7.43 -14.65 -2.65
N ARG A 32 -6.60 -15.03 -1.67
CA ARG A 32 -6.61 -16.36 -1.04
C ARG A 32 -7.78 -16.57 -0.08
N GLY A 33 -8.53 -15.52 0.25
CA GLY A 33 -9.60 -15.56 1.25
C GLY A 33 -9.09 -15.50 2.69
N ASN A 34 -7.81 -15.16 2.89
CA ASN A 34 -7.22 -15.00 4.21
C ASN A 34 -7.58 -13.63 4.82
N PRO A 35 -7.44 -13.49 6.16
CA PRO A 35 -7.56 -12.20 6.80
C PRO A 35 -6.53 -11.20 6.25
N VAL A 36 -6.98 -10.00 5.95
CA VAL A 36 -6.13 -8.89 5.47
C VAL A 36 -5.85 -7.94 6.64
N ASN A 37 -4.60 -7.49 6.76
CA ASN A 37 -4.25 -6.51 7.77
C ASN A 37 -4.51 -5.07 7.27
N ARG A 38 -5.68 -4.54 7.61
CA ARG A 38 -6.10 -3.17 7.24
C ARG A 38 -5.11 -2.08 7.68
N SER A 39 -4.36 -2.26 8.77
CA SER A 39 -3.41 -1.22 9.21
C SER A 39 -2.21 -1.04 8.28
N ARG A 40 -1.98 -1.99 7.36
CA ARG A 40 -0.94 -1.92 6.33
C ARG A 40 -1.45 -1.35 5.00
N LEU A 41 -2.77 -1.17 4.86
CA LEU A 41 -3.41 -0.62 3.67
C LEU A 41 -3.72 0.86 3.89
N ILE A 42 -2.68 1.67 3.97
CA ILE A 42 -2.79 3.12 4.16
C ILE A 42 -2.20 3.80 2.92
N VAL A 43 -2.85 4.88 2.47
CA VAL A 43 -2.29 5.74 1.42
C VAL A 43 -1.07 6.46 1.99
N ASP A 44 0.10 6.22 1.41
CA ASP A 44 1.34 6.82 1.88
C ASP A 44 1.42 8.29 1.42
N MET A 45 1.00 9.19 2.30
CA MET A 45 1.02 10.64 2.05
C MET A 45 2.43 11.22 2.19
N GLU A 46 3.26 10.64 3.05
CA GLU A 46 4.61 11.11 3.34
C GLU A 46 5.54 10.84 2.16
N LEU A 47 5.46 9.65 1.57
CA LEU A 47 6.19 9.32 0.35
C LEU A 47 5.79 10.24 -0.82
N GLU A 48 4.50 10.56 -0.96
CA GLU A 48 4.04 11.50 -1.98
C GLU A 48 4.58 12.92 -1.76
N GLU A 49 4.54 13.41 -0.53
CA GLU A 49 5.07 14.72 -0.18
C GLU A 49 6.59 14.79 -0.44
N THR A 50 7.32 13.78 -0.01
CA THR A 50 8.78 13.71 -0.20
C THR A 50 9.15 13.64 -1.67
N LEU A 51 8.42 12.84 -2.48
CA LEU A 51 8.58 12.84 -3.93
C LEU A 51 8.31 14.20 -4.57
N ARG A 52 7.26 14.92 -4.14
CA ARG A 52 6.95 16.26 -4.67
C ARG A 52 8.00 17.30 -4.31
N ASN A 53 8.57 17.19 -3.11
CA ASN A 53 9.58 18.10 -2.58
C ASN A 53 11.01 17.78 -3.05
N PHE A 54 11.24 16.61 -3.67
CA PHE A 54 12.52 16.23 -4.26
C PHE A 54 13.00 17.27 -5.29
N LYS A 55 14.22 17.76 -5.09
CA LYS A 55 14.87 18.78 -5.91
C LYS A 55 15.75 18.10 -6.97
N ALA A 56 15.14 17.76 -8.10
CA ALA A 56 15.87 17.21 -9.23
C ALA A 56 16.89 18.22 -9.78
N GLU A 57 18.09 17.73 -10.08
CA GLU A 57 19.20 18.52 -10.64
C GLU A 57 19.35 18.28 -12.15
N THR A 58 18.88 17.13 -12.62
CA THR A 58 18.96 16.73 -14.04
C THR A 58 17.58 16.47 -14.67
N PRO A 59 17.45 16.57 -16.00
CA PRO A 59 16.21 16.20 -16.69
C PRO A 59 15.80 14.73 -16.45
N ALA A 60 16.77 13.81 -16.35
CA ALA A 60 16.52 12.40 -16.09
C ALA A 60 15.88 12.18 -14.71
N GLU A 61 16.33 12.90 -13.68
CA GLU A 61 15.75 12.84 -12.34
C GLU A 61 14.32 13.43 -12.30
N VAL A 62 14.05 14.47 -13.08
CA VAL A 62 12.68 15.01 -13.22
C VAL A 62 11.73 13.96 -13.80
N GLU A 63 12.18 13.24 -14.83
CA GLU A 63 11.40 12.17 -15.45
C GLU A 63 11.20 10.99 -14.50
N CYS A 64 12.26 10.55 -13.82
CA CYS A 64 12.19 9.48 -12.84
C CYS A 64 11.20 9.82 -11.71
N ARG A 65 11.31 11.00 -11.10
CA ARG A 65 10.35 11.48 -10.08
C ARG A 65 8.91 11.47 -10.62
N ARG A 66 8.69 11.93 -11.85
CA ARG A 66 7.36 11.95 -12.48
C ARG A 66 6.79 10.55 -12.62
N ASP A 67 7.61 9.59 -13.03
CA ASP A 67 7.19 8.22 -13.26
C ASP A 67 6.95 7.49 -11.93
N MET A 68 7.75 7.76 -10.91
CA MET A 68 7.51 7.29 -9.53
C MET A 68 6.19 7.83 -8.96
N LEU A 69 5.90 9.13 -9.12
CA LEU A 69 4.61 9.71 -8.70
C LEU A 69 3.42 9.05 -9.42
N ARG A 70 3.58 8.72 -10.70
CA ARG A 70 2.55 8.00 -11.46
C ARG A 70 2.37 6.57 -10.95
N TYR A 71 3.47 5.88 -10.64
CA TYR A 71 3.44 4.52 -10.11
C TYR A 71 2.78 4.48 -8.73
N LYS A 72 3.20 5.37 -7.83
CA LYS A 72 2.61 5.56 -6.50
C LYS A 72 1.09 5.72 -6.56
N ARG A 73 0.58 6.58 -7.45
CA ARG A 73 -0.88 6.76 -7.61
C ARG A 73 -1.61 5.47 -7.99
N ARG A 74 -1.00 4.62 -8.81
CA ARG A 74 -1.59 3.31 -9.16
C ARG A 74 -1.63 2.39 -7.95
N ILE A 75 -0.59 2.40 -7.10
CA ILE A 75 -0.59 1.64 -5.84
C ILE A 75 -1.70 2.17 -4.93
N ASP A 76 -1.82 3.49 -4.77
CA ASP A 76 -2.90 4.07 -3.95
C ASP A 76 -4.30 3.66 -4.45
N ASP A 77 -4.51 3.62 -5.78
CA ASP A 77 -5.78 3.21 -6.36
C ASP A 77 -6.10 1.75 -6.01
N VAL A 78 -5.10 0.87 -6.01
CA VAL A 78 -5.23 -0.52 -5.53
C VAL A 78 -5.56 -0.57 -4.05
N VAL A 79 -4.92 0.25 -3.22
CA VAL A 79 -5.21 0.33 -1.77
C VAL A 79 -6.66 0.75 -1.53
N ARG A 80 -7.12 1.82 -2.18
CA ARG A 80 -8.50 2.32 -2.05
C ARG A 80 -9.52 1.27 -2.49
N GLU A 81 -9.26 0.61 -3.61
CA GLU A 81 -10.15 -0.42 -4.13
C GLU A 81 -10.18 -1.67 -3.24
N LEU A 82 -9.03 -2.11 -2.73
CA LEU A 82 -8.95 -3.24 -1.81
C LEU A 82 -9.70 -2.96 -0.51
N LEU A 83 -9.56 -1.75 0.06
CA LEU A 83 -10.34 -1.35 1.23
C LEU A 83 -11.84 -1.34 0.95
N ARG A 84 -12.27 -0.80 -0.20
CA ARG A 84 -13.67 -0.82 -0.63
C ARG A 84 -14.22 -2.25 -0.69
N MET A 85 -13.49 -3.17 -1.32
CA MET A 85 -13.88 -4.58 -1.42
C MET A 85 -13.96 -5.28 -0.06
N LEU A 86 -13.08 -4.92 0.88
CA LEU A 86 -13.10 -5.46 2.24
C LEU A 86 -14.31 -4.99 3.06
N ASP A 87 -14.82 -3.79 2.78
CA ASP A 87 -15.99 -3.22 3.45
C ASP A 87 -17.30 -3.72 2.82
N ASP A 88 -17.31 -3.97 1.51
CA ASP A 88 -18.45 -4.55 0.78
C ASP A 88 -18.66 -6.05 1.06
N ARG A 89 -17.63 -6.76 1.57
CA ARG A 89 -17.73 -8.21 1.83
C ARG A 89 -18.56 -8.46 3.10
N PRO A 90 -19.70 -9.18 3.01
CA PRO A 90 -20.43 -9.56 4.21
C PRO A 90 -19.51 -10.43 5.07
N THR A 91 -19.24 -9.98 6.29
CA THR A 91 -18.48 -10.75 7.27
C THR A 91 -19.13 -12.13 7.40
N PRO A 92 -18.38 -13.25 7.25
CA PRO A 92 -18.94 -14.55 7.56
C PRO A 92 -19.30 -14.51 9.04
N ARG A 93 -20.61 -14.49 9.33
CA ARG A 93 -21.13 -14.59 10.70
C ARG A 93 -20.44 -15.78 11.34
N ARG A 94 -19.62 -15.55 12.37
CA ARG A 94 -19.23 -16.61 13.30
C ARG A 94 -20.53 -17.18 13.86
N THR A 95 -20.98 -18.31 13.35
CA THR A 95 -21.99 -19.14 14.01
C THR A 95 -21.34 -19.63 15.29
N THR A 96 -21.49 -18.86 16.37
CA THR A 96 -21.39 -19.41 17.71
C THR A 96 -22.58 -20.35 17.85
N GLU A 97 -22.32 -21.64 17.61
CA GLU A 97 -23.22 -22.71 17.99
C GLU A 97 -23.59 -22.50 19.46
N LYS A 98 -24.87 -22.17 19.69
CA LYS A 98 -25.48 -22.20 21.01
C LYS A 98 -25.44 -23.66 21.47
N SER A 99 -24.40 -24.02 22.23
CA SER A 99 -24.41 -25.25 23.02
C SER A 99 -25.43 -25.07 24.15
N HIS A 100 -26.66 -25.50 23.86
CA HIS A 100 -27.70 -25.71 24.84
C HIS A 100 -27.24 -26.85 25.75
N ARG A 101 -26.83 -26.52 26.97
CA ARG A 101 -26.77 -27.48 28.08
C ARG A 101 -27.56 -26.90 29.23
N GLU A 102 -28.84 -27.25 29.29
CA GLU A 102 -29.49 -27.47 30.58
C GLU A 102 -28.84 -28.69 31.24
N PRO A 103 -28.71 -28.68 32.57
CA PRO A 103 -29.43 -29.73 33.28
C PRO A 103 -30.05 -29.28 34.61
N VAL A 104 -31.25 -29.86 34.82
CA VAL A 104 -31.91 -30.39 36.04
C VAL A 104 -31.21 -30.17 37.38
#